data_AF-A0A3A0FID9-F1
#
_entry.id   AF-A0A3A0FID9-F1
#
_cell.length_a   1.000
_cell.length_b   1.000
_cell.length_c   1.000
_cell.angle_alpha   90.00
_cell.angle_beta   90.00
_cell.angle_gamma   90.00
#
_symmetry.space_group_name_H-M   'P 1'
#
loop_
_entity.id
_entity.type
_entity.pdbx_description
1 polymer ?
#
loop_
_entity_poly.entity_id
_entity_poly.type
_entity_poly.pdbx_seq_one_letter_code
_entity_poly.pdbx_strand_id
1 'polypeptide(L)' 'MPRTLVIVNPTSRGGATARRWPAVEAKLRAALGALDVERTRGPRDAERIAR' A
#
# COMPACT_ATOMS: atom_id res chain seq x y z
N MET A 1 2.59 -1.74 20.38
CA MET A 1 1.68 -2.53 19.53
C MET A 1 2.24 -2.56 18.12
N PRO A 2 2.14 -3.69 17.39
CA PRO A 2 2.61 -3.74 16.00
C PRO A 2 1.80 -2.76 15.14
N ARG A 3 2.48 -2.08 14.23
CA ARG A 3 1.90 -1.09 13.32
C ARG A 3 1.81 -1.69 11.92
N THR A 4 0.64 -1.61 11.30
CA THR A 4 0.43 -2.21 9.98
C THR A 4 1.03 -1.33 8.89
N LEU A 5 1.93 -1.92 8.11
CA LEU A 5 2.47 -1.32 6.88
C LEU A 5 1.74 -1.87 5.66
N VAL A 6 1.29 -0.98 4.77
CA VAL A 6 0.73 -1.33 3.47
C VAL A 6 1.66 -0.87 2.35
N ILE A 7 2.18 -1.83 1.58
CA ILE A 7 3.03 -1.54 0.42
C ILE A 7 2.16 -1.55 -0.84
N VAL A 8 2.11 -0.42 -1.55
CA VAL A 8 1.25 -0.20 -2.71
C VAL A 8 2.07 -0.17 -3.98
N ASN A 9 1.77 -1.06 -4.92
CA ASN A 9 2.25 -0.91 -6.30
C ASN A 9 1.23 -0.10 -7.13
N PRO A 10 1.51 1.18 -7.45
CA PRO A 10 0.58 2.02 -8.20
C PRO A 10 0.34 1.53 -9.63
N THR A 11 1.29 0.82 -10.24
CA THR A 11 1.21 0.38 -11.65
C THR A 11 0.49 -0.96 -11.82
N SER A 12 0.24 -1.69 -10.73
CA SER A 12 -0.50 -2.95 -10.74
C SER A 12 -1.81 -2.85 -11.52
N ARG A 13 -2.09 -3.87 -12.34
CA ARG A 13 -3.25 -3.95 -13.24
C ARG A 13 -3.38 -2.72 -14.14
N GLY A 14 -2.27 -2.27 -14.73
CA GLY A 14 -2.25 -1.11 -15.64
C GLY A 14 -2.66 0.20 -14.94
N GLY A 15 -2.21 0.42 -13.70
CA GLY A 15 -2.54 1.63 -12.94
C GLY A 15 -3.89 1.62 -12.23
N ALA A 16 -4.61 0.49 -12.22
CA ALA A 16 -5.90 0.40 -11.53
C ALA A 16 -5.74 0.54 -10.01
N THR A 17 -4.62 0.08 -9.44
CA THR A 17 -4.33 0.25 -8.01
C THR A 17 -4.25 1.72 -7.64
N ALA A 18 -3.47 2.54 -8.36
CA ALA A 18 -3.38 3.97 -8.09
C ALA A 18 -4.76 4.66 -8.14
N ARG A 19 -5.58 4.33 -9.14
CA ARG A 19 -6.94 4.88 -9.30
C ARG A 19 -7.89 4.52 -8.16
N ARG A 20 -7.79 3.28 -7.65
CA ARG A 20 -8.68 2.77 -6.59
C ARG A 20 -8.14 2.97 -5.18
N TRP A 21 -6.86 3.34 -5.05
CA TRP A 21 -6.17 3.39 -3.77
C TRP A 21 -6.87 4.25 -2.71
N PRO A 22 -7.36 5.46 -2.99
CA PRO A 22 -8.04 6.26 -1.96
C PRO A 22 -9.22 5.55 -1.30
N ALA A 23 -10.03 4.82 -2.08
CA ALA A 23 -11.17 4.07 -1.57
C ALA A 23 -10.74 2.81 -0.80
N VAL A 24 -9.64 2.18 -1.20
CA VAL A 24 -9.06 1.02 -0.50
C VAL A 24 -8.44 1.47 0.83
N GLU A 25 -7.67 2.55 0.83
CA GLU A 25 -7.03 3.11 2.02
C GLU A 25 -8.05 3.47 3.10
N ALA A 26 -9.17 4.13 2.71
CA ALA A 26 -10.25 4.44 3.65
C ALA A 26 -10.82 3.18 4.34
N LYS A 27 -11.03 2.10 3.57
CA LYS A 27 -11.52 0.82 4.11
C LYS A 27 -10.49 0.16 5.03
N LEU A 28 -9.21 0.19 4.65
CA LEU A 28 -8.14 -0.38 5.47
C LEU A 28 -7.98 0.39 6.78
N ARG A 29 -8.02 1.73 6.76
CA ARG A 29 -7.93 2.55 7.98
C ARG A 29 -9.12 2.32 8.90
N ALA A 30 -10.33 2.16 8.35
CA ALA A 30 -11.51 1.83 9.13
C ALA A 30 -11.39 0.45 9.82
N ALA A 31 -10.76 -0.54 9.16
CA ALA A 31 -10.65 -1.90 9.68
C ALA A 31 -9.45 -2.11 10.62
N LEU A 32 -8.32 -1.45 10.34
CA LEU A 32 -7.02 -1.73 10.99
C LEU A 32 -6.49 -0.54 11.81
N GLY A 33 -7.16 0.60 11.78
CA GLY A 33 -6.73 1.82 12.46
C GLY A 33 -5.61 2.54 11.71
N ALA A 34 -4.61 3.04 12.44
CA ALA A 34 -3.50 3.78 11.86
C ALA A 34 -2.59 2.88 11.01
N LEU A 35 -2.34 3.30 9.77
CA LEU A 35 -1.52 2.59 8.79
C LEU A 35 -0.33 3.46 8.36
N ASP A 36 0.81 2.81 8.16
CA ASP A 36 1.90 3.31 7.33
C ASP A 36 1.70 2.83 5.90
N VAL A 37 2.04 3.68 4.94
CA VAL A 37 1.82 3.40 3.52
C VAL A 37 3.07 3.73 2.75
N GLU A 38 3.61 2.74 2.05
CA GLU A 38 4.77 2.89 1.18
C GLU A 38 4.41 2.57 -0.28
N ARG A 39 5.09 3.21 -1.23
CA ARG A 39 4.83 3.02 -2.66
C ARG A 39 6.05 2.47 -3.37
N THR A 40 5.87 1.39 -4.13
CA THR A 40 6.92 0.87 -5.00
C THR A 40 7.15 1.82 -6.18
N ARG A 41 8.41 2.00 -6.56
CA ARG A 41 8.89 2.79 -7.69
C ARG A 41 9.49 1.91 -8.79
N GLY A 42 9.98 0.72 -8.43
CA GLY A 42 10.55 -0.23 -9.38
C GLY A 42 10.53 -1.68 -8.90
N PRO A 43 11.10 -2.60 -9.69
CA PRO A 43 11.22 -4.01 -9.34
C PRO A 43 11.92 -4.20 -7.99
N ARG A 44 11.47 -5.21 -7.22
CA ARG A 44 12.00 -5.59 -5.89
C ARG A 44 11.83 -4.56 -4.76
N ASP A 45 11.16 -3.43 -4.99
CA ASP A 45 10.92 -2.45 -3.94
C ASP A 45 10.13 -3.03 -2.75
N ALA A 46 9.15 -3.88 -3.01
CA ALA A 46 8.37 -4.50 -1.94
C ALA A 46 9.23 -5.37 -1.01
N GLU A 47 10.19 -6.11 -1.57
CA GLU A 47 11.16 -6.90 -0.79
C GLU A 47 12.08 -5.98 0.03
N ARG A 48 12.57 -4.89 -0.57
CA ARG A 48 13.43 -3.93 0.12
C ARG A 48 12.72 -3.21 1.27
N ILE A 49 11.43 -2.89 1.10
CA ILE A 49 10.62 -2.18 2.09
C ILE A 49 10.22 -3.10 3.26
N ALA A 50 10.00 -4.39 2.99
CA ALA A 50 9.49 -5.35 3.99
C ALA A 50 10.58 -6.02 4.85
N ARG A 51 11.86 -5.68 4.64
CA ARG A 51 13.00 -6.21 5.42
C ARG A 51 13.23 -5.37 6.67
#